data_AF-A0A832M5G3-F1
#
_entry.id   AF-A0A832M5G3-F1
#
_cell.length_a   1.000
_cell.length_b   1.000
_cell.length_c   1.000
_cell.angle_alpha   90.00
_cell.angle_beta   90.00
_cell.angle_gamma   90.00
#
_symmetry.space_group_name_H-M   'P 1'
#
loop_
_entity.id
_entity.type
_entity.pdbx_description
1 polymer ?
#
loop_
_entity_poly.entity_id
_entity_poly.type
_entity_poly.pdbx_seq_one_letter_code
_entity_poly.pdbx_strand_id
1 'polypeptide(L)'
;MKTTLDLPADVAHTLRMESARRGGRKAASLSKLVADAVRQVYGTPPAPHARPRHQIKPGRVILAASDLAPVVTSEAIRTALSDEG
;
A
#
# COMPACT_ATOMS: atom_id res chain seq x y z
N MET A 1 2.75 15.12 -13.61
CA MET A 1 2.55 16.02 -12.46
C MET A 1 3.85 16.09 -11.68
N LYS A 2 4.29 17.27 -11.20
CA LYS A 2 5.47 17.40 -10.33
C LYS A 2 4.98 17.59 -8.90
N THR A 3 5.50 16.79 -7.98
CA THR A 3 5.15 16.85 -6.55
C THR A 3 6.40 17.17 -5.76
N THR A 4 6.33 18.18 -4.89
CA THR A 4 7.40 18.52 -3.95
C THR A 4 7.18 17.73 -2.67
N LEU A 5 8.23 17.12 -2.14
CA LEU A 5 8.21 16.33 -0.92
C LEU A 5 9.25 16.88 0.05
N ASP A 6 8.81 17.31 1.21
CA ASP A 6 9.70 17.69 2.30
C ASP A 6 10.09 16.42 3.07
N LEU A 7 11.38 16.10 3.01
CA LEU A 7 11.92 14.90 3.64
C LEU A 7 12.59 15.26 4.96
N PRO A 8 12.37 14.46 6.02
CA PRO A 8 13.17 14.52 7.23
C PRO A 8 14.68 14.42 6.93
N ALA A 9 15.50 15.08 7.77
CA ALA A 9 16.93 15.25 7.51
C ALA A 9 17.70 13.92 7.45
N ASP A 10 17.31 12.95 8.27
CA ASP A 10 17.80 11.58 8.34
C ASP A 10 17.47 10.79 7.06
N VAL A 11 16.23 10.91 6.56
CA VAL A 11 15.81 10.29 5.29
C VAL A 11 16.59 10.88 4.12
N ALA A 12 16.75 12.21 4.09
CA ALA A 12 17.54 12.88 3.06
C ALA A 12 19.02 12.46 3.11
N HIS A 13 19.58 12.27 4.30
CA HIS A 13 20.94 11.75 4.46
C HIS A 13 21.07 10.33 3.93
N THR A 14 20.15 9.45 4.28
CA THR A 14 20.10 8.06 3.83
C THR A 14 20.03 7.97 2.30
N LEU A 15 19.18 8.76 1.65
CA LEU A 15 19.07 8.81 0.19
C LEU A 15 20.35 9.31 -0.49
N ARG A 16 21.08 10.24 0.13
CA ARG A 16 22.37 10.71 -0.40
C ARG A 16 23.42 9.61 -0.33
N MET A 17 23.48 8.88 0.77
CA MET A 17 24.39 7.72 0.93
C MET A 17 24.07 6.63 -0.09
N GLU A 18 22.79 6.33 -0.28
CA GLU A 18 22.35 5.32 -1.25
C GLU A 18 22.62 5.77 -2.69
N SER A 19 22.42 7.05 -2.99
CA SER A 19 22.80 7.64 -4.28
C SER A 19 24.29 7.47 -4.53
N ALA A 20 25.15 7.81 -3.55
CA ALA A 20 26.60 7.66 -3.68
C ALA A 20 27.01 6.20 -3.91
N ARG A 21 26.43 5.26 -3.14
CA ARG A 21 26.66 3.82 -3.29
C ARG A 21 26.33 3.30 -4.69
N ARG A 22 25.27 3.83 -5.33
CA ARG A 22 24.81 3.41 -6.66
C ARG A 22 25.47 4.14 -7.83
N GLY A 23 26.57 4.86 -7.60
CA GLY A 23 27.29 5.60 -8.66
C GLY A 23 26.90 7.08 -8.77
N GLY A 24 26.28 7.63 -7.72
CA GLY A 24 25.96 9.04 -7.58
C GLY A 24 24.76 9.49 -8.41
N ARG A 25 24.60 10.82 -8.49
CA ARG A 25 23.42 11.48 -9.06
C ARG A 25 23.11 11.10 -10.52
N LYS A 26 24.13 10.74 -11.31
CA LYS A 26 23.95 10.34 -12.72
C LYS A 26 23.25 9.00 -12.87
N ALA A 27 23.52 8.05 -11.97
CA ALA A 27 22.94 6.71 -12.01
C ALA A 27 21.67 6.59 -11.13
N ALA A 28 21.70 7.23 -9.96
CA ALA A 28 20.65 7.17 -8.95
C ALA A 28 20.40 8.57 -8.35
N SER A 29 19.66 9.41 -9.07
CA SER A 29 19.21 10.70 -8.54
C SER A 29 18.24 10.49 -7.37
N LEU A 30 18.16 11.47 -6.45
CA LEU A 30 17.24 11.39 -5.30
C LEU A 30 15.79 11.19 -5.76
N SER A 31 15.35 11.92 -6.78
CA SER A 31 13.99 11.77 -7.32
C SER A 31 13.72 10.36 -7.85
N LYS A 32 14.71 9.72 -8.48
CA LYS A 32 14.59 8.33 -8.95
C LYS A 32 14.49 7.35 -7.78
N LEU A 33 15.35 7.50 -6.77
CA LEU A 33 15.31 6.66 -5.57
C LEU A 33 13.97 6.76 -4.83
N VAL A 34 13.44 7.97 -4.68
CA VAL A 34 12.13 8.19 -4.06
C VAL A 34 11.01 7.59 -4.92
N ALA A 35 11.03 7.78 -6.24
CA ALA A 35 10.03 7.20 -7.13
C ALA A 35 10.06 5.67 -7.12
N ASP A 36 11.23 5.06 -7.08
CA ASP A 36 11.40 3.61 -6.99
C ASP A 36 10.87 3.07 -5.65
N ALA A 37 11.16 3.75 -4.53
CA ALA A 37 10.64 3.38 -3.22
C ALA A 37 9.11 3.48 -3.15
N VAL A 38 8.53 4.57 -3.68
CA VAL A 38 7.07 4.73 -3.77
C VAL A 38 6.45 3.64 -4.64
N ARG A 39 7.07 3.31 -5.78
CA ARG A 39 6.60 2.21 -6.64
C ARG A 39 6.71 0.84 -5.95
N GLN A 40 7.72 0.62 -5.13
CA GLN A 40 7.83 -0.64 -4.39
C GLN A 40 6.74 -0.79 -3.34
N VAL A 41 6.36 0.30 -2.66
CA VAL A 41 5.34 0.29 -1.61
C VAL A 41 3.92 0.31 -2.19
N TYR A 42 3.69 1.14 -3.21
CA TYR A 42 2.35 1.46 -3.72
C TYR A 42 2.13 1.04 -5.19
N GLY A 43 3.18 0.63 -5.89
CA GLY A 43 3.12 0.24 -7.30
C GLY A 43 2.76 -1.22 -7.52
N THR A 44 2.48 -1.99 -6.47
CA THR A 44 1.75 -3.25 -6.61
C THR A 44 0.28 -2.90 -6.79
N PRO A 45 -0.31 -3.03 -8.00
CA PRO A 45 -1.76 -2.99 -8.09
C PRO A 45 -2.31 -4.10 -7.18
N PRO A 46 -3.41 -3.87 -6.43
CA PRO A 46 -4.08 -4.97 -5.76
C PRO A 46 -4.33 -6.04 -6.81
N ALA A 47 -3.89 -7.27 -6.53
CA ALA A 47 -3.91 -8.35 -7.50
C ALA A 47 -5.29 -8.39 -8.18
N PRO A 48 -5.41 -8.37 -9.52
CA PRO A 48 -6.70 -8.45 -10.23
C PRO A 48 -7.45 -9.78 -10.01
N HIS A 49 -6.97 -10.62 -9.09
CA HIS A 49 -7.43 -11.96 -8.79
C HIS A 49 -7.77 -12.20 -7.32
N ALA A 50 -8.02 -11.15 -6.52
CA ALA A 50 -8.94 -11.28 -5.39
C ALA A 50 -10.41 -11.25 -5.91
N ARG A 51 -10.72 -12.03 -6.96
CA ARG A 51 -12.12 -12.26 -7.32
C ARG A 51 -12.72 -13.07 -6.17
N PRO A 52 -13.76 -12.60 -5.47
CA PRO A 52 -14.44 -13.43 -4.49
C PRO A 52 -14.85 -14.72 -5.20
N ARG A 53 -14.56 -15.86 -4.59
CA ARG A 53 -15.04 -17.16 -5.06
C ARG A 53 -16.56 -17.15 -4.89
N HIS A 54 -17.27 -16.71 -5.92
CA HIS A 54 -18.72 -16.74 -5.97
C HIS A 54 -19.14 -18.05 -6.63
N GLN A 55 -19.83 -18.91 -5.88
CA GLN A 55 -20.62 -19.97 -6.48
C GLN A 55 -22.02 -19.41 -6.72
N ILE A 56 -22.36 -19.20 -7.99
CA ILE A 56 -23.73 -18.85 -8.39
C ILE A 56 -24.45 -20.15 -8.69
N LYS A 57 -25.47 -20.47 -7.88
CA LYS A 57 -26.49 -21.49 -8.20
C LYS A 57 -27.82 -20.75 -8.38
N PRO A 58 -28.71 -21.16 -9.31
CA PRO A 58 -30.04 -20.55 -9.41
C PRO A 58 -30.76 -20.58 -8.05
N GLY A 59 -31.15 -19.42 -7.53
CA GLY A 59 -31.80 -19.27 -6.22
C GLY A 59 -30.85 -19.20 -5.00
N ARG A 60 -29.52 -19.27 -5.16
CA ARG A 60 -28.56 -19.16 -4.05
C ARG A 60 -27.20 -18.59 -4.49
N VAL A 61 -26.78 -17.50 -3.84
CA VAL A 61 -25.43 -16.92 -4.02
C VAL A 61 -24.63 -17.13 -2.73
N ILE A 62 -23.44 -17.72 -2.84
CA ILE A 62 -22.48 -17.82 -1.74
C ILE A 62 -21.28 -16.92 -2.07
N LEU A 63 -21.09 -15.88 -1.26
CA LEU A 63 -19.90 -15.03 -1.30
C LEU A 63 -18.92 -15.57 -0.25
N ALA A 64 -17.87 -16.25 -0.68
CA ALA A 64 -16.78 -16.61 0.22
C ALA A 64 -15.86 -15.39 0.40
N ALA A 65 -15.60 -15.01 1.66
CA ALA A 65 -14.63 -13.98 2.00
C ALA A 65 -13.25 -14.37 1.45
N SER A 66 -12.52 -13.39 0.93
CA SER A 66 -11.12 -13.58 0.54
C SER A 66 -10.28 -13.91 1.79
N ASP A 67 -9.20 -14.67 1.63
CA ASP A 67 -8.25 -14.97 2.72
C ASP A 67 -7.59 -13.70 3.32
N LEU A 68 -7.77 -12.54 2.67
CA LEU A 68 -7.33 -11.22 3.11
C LEU A 68 -8.47 -10.34 3.65
N ALA A 69 -9.68 -10.88 3.81
CA ALA A 69 -10.78 -10.13 4.40
C ALA A 69 -10.47 -9.82 5.87
N PRO A 70 -10.65 -8.56 6.32
CA PRO A 70 -10.48 -8.24 7.73
C PRO A 70 -11.47 -9.06 8.55
N VAL A 71 -10.96 -9.75 9.58
CA VAL A 71 -11.79 -10.49 10.52
C VAL A 71 -12.48 -9.47 11.41
N VAL A 72 -13.73 -9.15 11.08
CA VAL A 72 -14.55 -8.24 11.88
C VAL A 72 -15.04 -8.99 13.12
N THR A 73 -14.59 -8.56 14.29
CA THR A 73 -15.08 -9.07 15.58
C THR A 73 -16.28 -8.26 16.06
N SER A 74 -17.15 -8.87 16.89
CA SER A 74 -18.28 -8.16 17.48
C SER A 74 -17.87 -6.94 18.33
N GLU A 75 -16.65 -6.98 18.87
CA GLU A 75 -16.06 -5.88 19.64
C GLU A 75 -15.69 -4.70 18.73
N ALA A 76 -15.05 -4.96 17.59
CA ALA A 76 -14.72 -3.92 16.60
C ALA A 76 -15.97 -3.18 16.09
N ILE A 77 -17.08 -3.88 15.92
CA ILE A 77 -18.37 -3.29 15.54
C ILE A 77 -18.91 -2.39 16.66
N ARG A 78 -18.85 -2.85 17.92
CA ARG A 78 -19.36 -2.10 19.07
C ARG A 78 -18.58 -0.81 19.28
N THR A 79 -17.25 -0.84 19.16
CA THR A 79 -16.40 0.35 19.28
C THR A 79 -16.72 1.37 18.20
N ALA A 80 -16.83 0.94 16.93
CA ALA A 80 -17.15 1.84 15.82
C ALA A 80 -18.53 2.52 15.96
N LEU A 81 -19.52 1.81 16.51
CA LEU A 81 -20.86 2.37 16.77
C LEU A 81 -20.94 3.25 18.02
N SER A 82 -19.97 3.14 18.93
CA SER A 82 -19.95 3.90 20.18
C SER A 82 -19.19 5.23 20.06
N ASP A 83 -18.39 5.41 19.00
CA ASP A 83 -17.62 6.64 18.71
C ASP A 83 -18.46 7.74 18.03
N GLU A 84 -19.70 7.45 17.64
CA GLU A 84 -20.66 8.44 17.10
C GLU A 84 -21.62 9.02 18.17
N GLY A 85 -21.32 8.83 19.46
CA GLY A 85 -22.13 9.28 20.61
C GLY A 85 -21.63 10.52 21.30
#